data_AF-A0AAU9V0D3-F1
#
_entry.id   AF-A0AAU9V0D3-F1
#
_cell.length_a   1.000
_cell.length_b   1.000
_cell.length_c   1.000
_cell.angle_alpha   90.00
_cell.angle_beta   90.00
_cell.angle_gamma   90.00
#
_symmetry.space_group_name_H-M   'P 1'
#
loop_
_entity.id
_entity.type
_entity.pdbx_description
1 polymer ?
#
loop_
_entity_poly.entity_id
_entity_poly.type
_entity_poly.pdbx_seq_one_letter_code
_entity_poly.pdbx_strand_id
1 'polypeptide(L)'
;MEAKIFKNYFEKILIPALGEERPVLVIYDGHSTHVSLDVTELALAKEITILKLPAHTNHLLQPLGISVFKSFKGKWDQAVTTWQRQHMGQKVPKALFS
;
A
#
# COMPACT_ATOMS: atom_id res chain seq x y z
N MET A 1 6.42 6.78 -6.70
CA MET A 1 5.88 7.80 -5.78
C MET A 1 7.01 8.77 -5.48
N GLU A 2 6.78 10.08 -5.43
CA GLU A 2 7.81 11.03 -4.98
C GLU A 2 7.79 11.14 -3.46
N ALA A 3 8.93 11.44 -2.83
CA ALA A 3 9.02 11.56 -1.37
C ALA A 3 8.04 12.60 -0.80
N LYS A 4 7.80 13.69 -1.53
CA LYS A 4 6.81 14.72 -1.18
C LYS A 4 5.37 14.19 -1.13
N ILE A 5 5.02 13.31 -2.06
CA ILE A 5 3.68 12.70 -2.11
C ILE A 5 3.50 11.78 -0.90
N PHE A 6 4.51 11.00 -0.56
CA PHE A 6 4.46 10.12 0.60
C PHE A 6 4.33 10.92 1.90
N LYS A 7 5.11 11.99 2.09
CA LYS A 7 4.98 12.88 3.24
C LYS A 7 3.55 13.41 3.39
N ASN A 8 2.97 13.92 2.29
CA ASN A 8 1.60 14.43 2.30
C ASN A 8 0.58 13.33 2.67
N TYR A 9 0.76 12.12 2.16
CA TYR A 9 -0.09 10.98 2.53
C TYR A 9 0.08 10.62 4.01
N PHE A 10 1.32 10.54 4.49
CA PHE A 10 1.65 10.21 5.87
C PHE A 10 0.98 11.19 6.84
N GLU A 11 1.12 12.49 6.57
CA GLU A 11 0.56 13.56 7.39
C GLU A 11 -0.97 13.66 7.30
N LYS A 12 -1.53 13.64 6.09
CA LYS A 12 -2.95 14.00 5.88
C LYS A 12 -3.90 12.82 5.91
N ILE A 13 -3.40 11.61 5.70
CA ILE A 13 -4.24 10.41 5.56
C ILE A 13 -3.87 9.38 6.64
N LEU A 14 -2.59 9.01 6.72
CA LEU A 14 -2.16 7.95 7.62
C LEU A 14 -2.33 8.37 9.08
N ILE A 15 -1.73 9.48 9.52
CA ILE A 15 -1.80 9.92 10.92
C ILE A 15 -3.25 10.09 11.41
N PRO A 16 -4.15 10.77 10.68
CA PRO A 16 -5.55 10.87 11.10
C PRO A 16 -6.27 9.52 11.19
N ALA A 17 -5.90 8.55 10.36
CA ALA A 17 -6.51 7.22 10.38
C ALA A 17 -6.03 6.33 11.53
N LEU A 18 -4.92 6.66 12.19
CA LEU A 18 -4.37 5.90 13.33
C LEU A 18 -5.14 6.15 14.64
N GLY A 19 -5.99 7.19 14.71
CA GLY A 19 -6.65 7.61 15.94
C GLY A 19 -5.69 8.23 16.96
N GLU A 20 -6.15 8.33 18.21
CA GLU A 20 -5.45 9.06 19.29
C GLU A 20 -4.56 8.16 20.18
N GLU A 21 -4.73 6.83 20.13
CA GLU A 21 -3.98 5.90 21.01
C GLU A 21 -2.49 5.85 20.64
N ARG A 22 -1.61 5.86 21.66
CA ARG A 22 -0.15 5.84 21.49
C ARG A 22 0.52 4.89 22.51
N PRO A 23 1.68 4.28 22.17
CA PRO A 23 2.43 4.42 20.92
C PRO A 23 1.85 3.60 19.76
N VAL A 24 2.16 3.98 18.53
CA VAL A 24 1.72 3.25 17.32
C VAL A 24 2.91 2.63 16.58
N LEU A 25 2.74 1.40 16.09
CA LEU A 25 3.67 0.75 15.16
C LEU A 25 3.13 0.81 13.73
N VAL A 26 3.87 1.46 12.84
CA VAL A 26 3.58 1.48 11.39
C VAL A 26 4.59 0.60 10.67
N ILE A 27 4.09 -0.35 9.88
CA ILE A 27 4.91 -1.30 9.10
C ILE A 27 4.75 -1.00 7.62
N TYR A 28 5.84 -0.75 6.90
CA TYR A 28 5.78 -0.55 5.44
C TYR A 28 7.04 -1.02 4.70
N ASP A 29 6.97 -1.07 3.37
CA ASP A 29 8.12 -1.41 2.54
C ASP A 29 9.17 -0.29 2.53
N GLY A 30 10.43 -0.71 2.49
CA GLY A 30 11.56 0.19 2.61
C GLY A 30 11.90 1.00 1.37
N HIS A 31 10.94 1.27 0.48
CA HIS A 31 11.18 2.03 -0.74
C HIS A 31 11.80 3.39 -0.41
N SER A 32 12.76 3.86 -1.22
CA SER A 32 13.57 5.05 -0.91
C SER A 32 12.75 6.31 -0.67
N THR A 33 11.55 6.38 -1.26
CA THR A 33 10.64 7.53 -1.14
C THR A 33 9.87 7.55 0.17
N HIS A 34 9.85 6.44 0.92
CA HIS A 34 9.24 6.36 2.26
C HIS A 34 10.22 6.74 3.36
N VAL A 35 11.51 6.85 3.02
CA VAL A 35 12.60 7.11 3.96
C VAL A 35 13.10 8.54 3.74
N SER A 36 12.45 9.49 4.40
CA SER A 36 12.90 10.89 4.43
C SER A 36 12.98 11.39 5.88
N LEU A 37 13.89 12.32 6.12
CA LEU A 37 14.08 12.93 7.44
C LEU A 37 12.78 13.52 7.97
N ASP A 38 12.08 14.31 7.15
CA ASP A 38 10.78 14.91 7.49
C ASP A 38 9.74 13.91 8.00
N VAL A 39 9.67 12.72 7.39
CA VAL A 39 8.71 11.69 7.80
C VAL A 39 9.15 11.05 9.11
N THR A 40 10.45 10.79 9.29
CA THR A 40 10.99 10.22 10.51
C THR A 40 10.82 11.17 11.70
N GLU A 41 11.09 12.47 11.52
CA GLU A 41 10.88 13.49 12.55
C GLU A 41 9.41 13.63 12.92
N LEU A 42 8.51 13.66 11.93
CA LEU A 42 7.07 13.72 12.17
C LEU A 42 6.56 12.47 12.90
N ALA A 43 7.03 11.28 12.51
CA ALA A 43 6.66 10.03 13.18
C ALA A 43 7.12 10.01 14.64
N LEU A 44 8.37 10.43 14.90
CA LEU A 44 8.91 10.53 16.25
C LEU A 44 8.10 11.51 17.11
N ALA A 45 7.78 12.70 16.58
CA ALA A 45 6.97 13.71 17.27
C ALA A 45 5.53 13.26 17.58
N LYS A 46 5.05 12.19 16.93
CA LYS A 46 3.70 11.64 17.09
C LYS A 46 3.68 10.28 17.80
N GLU A 47 4.79 9.87 18.40
CA GLU A 47 4.96 8.56 19.07
C GLU A 47 4.64 7.37 18.13
N ILE A 48 5.04 7.52 16.86
CA ILE A 48 4.91 6.49 15.82
C ILE A 48 6.27 5.86 15.60
N THR A 49 6.37 4.56 15.91
CA THR A 49 7.52 3.74 15.54
C THR A 49 7.31 3.20 14.13
N ILE A 50 8.29 3.44 13.25
CA ILE A 50 8.30 2.90 11.89
C ILE A 50 9.14 1.63 11.85
N LEU A 51 8.52 0.52 11.45
CA LEU A 51 9.21 -0.72 11.09
C LEU A 51 9.27 -0.86 9.57
N LYS A 52 10.47 -0.61 9.02
CA LYS A 52 10.78 -0.85 7.62
C LYS A 52 11.07 -2.34 7.40
N LEU A 53 10.38 -2.95 6.44
CA LEU A 53 10.69 -4.32 6.02
C LEU A 53 12.03 -4.39 5.27
N PRO A 54 12.80 -5.48 5.41
CA PRO A 54 14.02 -5.71 4.63
C PRO A 54 13.78 -5.62 3.11
N ALA A 55 14.83 -5.27 2.38
CA ALA A 55 14.74 -5.23 0.92
C ALA A 55 14.47 -6.64 0.36
N HIS A 56 13.72 -6.71 -0.74
CA HIS A 56 13.39 -7.95 -1.46
C HIS A 56 12.61 -9.01 -0.66
N THR A 57 12.06 -8.69 0.51
CA THR A 57 11.28 -9.63 1.31
C THR A 57 9.76 -9.46 1.18
N ASN A 58 9.25 -8.73 0.17
CA ASN A 58 7.81 -8.49 0.02
C ASN A 58 7.00 -9.79 -0.05
N HIS A 59 7.54 -10.81 -0.72
CA HIS A 59 6.92 -12.13 -0.86
C HIS A 59 6.86 -12.94 0.46
N LEU A 60 7.59 -12.52 1.50
CA LEU A 60 7.67 -13.19 2.80
C LEU A 60 7.01 -12.37 3.90
N LEU A 61 7.33 -11.08 3.97
CA LEU A 61 7.08 -10.26 5.15
C LEU A 61 6.03 -9.17 4.94
N GLN A 62 5.63 -8.84 3.70
CA GLN A 62 4.64 -7.77 3.46
C GLN A 62 3.22 -8.34 3.58
N PRO A 63 2.52 -8.15 4.71
CA PRO A 63 1.29 -8.89 5.01
C PRO A 63 0.19 -8.58 3.99
N LEU A 64 0.09 -7.31 3.58
CA LEU A 64 -0.87 -6.84 2.60
C LEU A 64 -0.65 -7.48 1.22
N GLY A 65 0.60 -7.72 0.84
CA GLY A 65 0.96 -8.38 -0.42
C GLY A 65 0.61 -9.87 -0.41
N ILE A 66 0.99 -10.58 0.64
CA ILE A 66 0.85 -12.04 0.72
C ILE A 66 -0.59 -12.51 1.03
N SER A 67 -1.40 -11.69 1.71
CA SER A 67 -2.76 -12.07 2.12
C SER A 67 -3.83 -11.38 1.28
N VAL A 68 -4.05 -10.07 1.51
CA VAL A 68 -5.15 -9.30 0.92
C VAL A 68 -4.99 -9.18 -0.59
N PHE A 69 -3.88 -8.62 -1.07
CA PHE A 69 -3.67 -8.38 -2.51
C PHE A 69 -3.50 -9.66 -3.31
N LYS A 70 -2.92 -10.72 -2.73
CA LYS A 70 -2.87 -12.03 -3.39
C LYS A 70 -4.28 -12.54 -3.69
N SER A 71 -5.15 -12.54 -2.70
CA SER A 71 -6.54 -13.02 -2.83
C SER A 71 -7.35 -12.13 -3.79
N PHE A 72 -7.19 -10.81 -3.67
CA PHE A 72 -7.83 -9.85 -4.55
C PHE A 72 -7.42 -10.03 -6.01
N LYS A 73 -6.11 -10.10 -6.28
CA LYS A 73 -5.56 -10.29 -7.63
C LYS A 73 -6.06 -11.58 -8.25
N GLY A 74 -6.12 -12.68 -7.49
CA GLY A 74 -6.63 -13.95 -7.99
C GLY A 74 -8.08 -13.86 -8.49
N LYS A 75 -8.97 -13.21 -7.71
CA LYS A 75 -10.37 -13.01 -8.11
C LYS A 75 -10.49 -12.05 -9.30
N TRP A 76 -9.70 -10.97 -9.28
CA TRP A 76 -9.64 -10.01 -10.38
C TRP A 76 -9.23 -10.68 -11.70
N ASP A 77 -8.14 -11.45 -11.67
CA ASP A 77 -7.62 -12.14 -12.85
C ASP A 77 -8.65 -13.12 -13.42
N GLN A 78 -9.39 -13.83 -12.57
CA GLN A 78 -10.49 -14.71 -12.98
C GLN A 78 -11.65 -13.94 -13.65
N ALA A 79 -12.08 -12.83 -13.07
CA ALA A 79 -13.16 -12.01 -13.59
C ALA A 79 -12.80 -11.43 -14.98
N VAL A 80 -11.60 -10.85 -15.09
CA VAL A 80 -11.09 -10.29 -16.35
C VAL A 80 -10.95 -11.38 -17.41
N THR A 81 -10.38 -12.54 -17.05
CA THR A 81 -10.22 -13.66 -17.99
C THR A 81 -11.57 -14.17 -18.51
N THR A 82 -12.57 -14.28 -17.64
CA THR A 82 -13.92 -14.73 -18.01
C THR A 82 -14.56 -13.76 -19.00
N TRP A 83 -14.47 -12.47 -18.73
CA TRP A 83 -15.01 -11.44 -19.62
C TRP A 83 -14.30 -11.42 -20.97
N GLN A 84 -12.96 -11.50 -20.99
CA GLN A 84 -12.17 -11.50 -22.22
C GLN A 84 -12.49 -12.70 -23.13
N ARG A 85 -12.77 -13.88 -22.56
CA ARG A 85 -13.21 -15.06 -23.33
C ARG A 85 -14.56 -14.84 -24.02
N GLN A 86 -15.44 -14.06 -23.41
CA GLN A 86 -16.76 -13.72 -23.96
C GLN A 86 -16.69 -12.55 -24.97
N HIS A 87 -15.64 -11.73 -24.90
CA HIS A 87 -15.50 -10.49 -25.68
C HIS A 87 -14.15 -10.43 -26.41
N MET A 88 -13.88 -11.41 -27.28
CA MET A 88 -12.63 -11.48 -28.02
C MET A 88 -12.36 -10.22 -28.86
N GLY A 89 -11.14 -9.70 -28.77
CA GLY A 89 -10.69 -8.51 -29.51
C GLY A 89 -11.16 -7.17 -28.91
N GLN A 90 -11.97 -7.19 -27.85
CA GLN A 90 -12.45 -5.97 -27.20
C GLN A 90 -11.56 -5.58 -26.02
N LYS A 91 -11.33 -4.27 -25.84
CA LYS A 91 -10.63 -3.75 -24.66
C LYS A 91 -11.56 -3.84 -23.45
N VAL A 92 -11.03 -4.35 -22.34
CA VAL A 92 -11.75 -4.43 -21.06
C VAL A 92 -12.19 -3.03 -20.62
N PRO A 93 -13.50 -2.75 -20.53
CA PRO A 93 -14.00 -1.44 -20.14
C PRO A 93 -13.87 -1.26 -18.63
N LYS A 94 -13.14 -0.22 -18.20
CA LYS A 94 -12.90 0.07 -16.77
C LYS A 94 -14.20 0.18 -15.96
N ALA A 95 -15.22 0.83 -16.52
CA ALA A 95 -16.50 1.06 -15.85
C ALA A 95 -17.25 -0.21 -15.45
N LEU A 96 -16.94 -1.35 -16.07
CA LEU A 96 -17.61 -2.63 -15.82
C LEU A 96 -16.97 -3.40 -14.64
N PHE A 97 -15.83 -2.90 -14.16
CA PHE A 97 -15.01 -3.53 -13.13
C PHE A 97 -14.57 -2.53 -12.03
N SER A 98 -15.21 -1.36 -11.97
CA SER A 98 -14.99 -0.34 -10.94
C SER A 98 -15.82 -0.60 -9.69
#